data_AF-A0A2Y9DXP0-F1
#
_entry.id   AF-A0A2Y9DXP0-F1
#
_cell.length_a   1.000
_cell.length_b   1.000
_cell.length_c   1.000
_cell.angle_alpha   90.00
_cell.angle_beta   90.00
_cell.angle_gamma   90.00
#
_symmetry.space_group_name_H-M   'P 1'
#
loop_
_entity.id
_entity.type
_entity.pdbx_description
1 polymer ?
#
loop_
_entity_poly.entity_id
_entity_poly.type
_entity_poly.pdbx_seq_one_letter_code
_entity_poly.pdbx_strand_id
1 'polypeptide(L)'
;MVNKMQQEITLQQIMSQIANVKKDMIILEKSGFSALRAENEKIKLELLQLKQQVMDEMMKVRTDTKLNFNLEKSRVKELFSLNERKLLEMRTEVVALNAQQDQALTQTDRKLDTEVAGLKTMLESHKLDNIKYLAGSVFTCLTVALGFYRLWT
;
A
#
# COMPACT_ATOMS: atom_id res chain seq x y z
N MET A 1 79.44 -57.26 36.50
CA MET A 1 80.15 -57.23 35.21
C MET A 1 79.21 -57.82 34.17
N VAL A 2 78.85 -57.07 33.13
CA VAL A 2 77.92 -57.57 32.09
C VAL A 2 78.66 -58.59 31.21
N ASN A 3 78.03 -59.74 30.93
CA ASN A 3 78.58 -60.78 30.06
C ASN A 3 78.50 -60.33 28.58
N LYS A 4 79.53 -60.63 27.80
CA LYS A 4 79.63 -60.41 26.35
C LYS A 4 78.39 -60.90 25.58
N MET A 5 77.87 -62.07 25.96
CA MET A 5 76.65 -62.64 25.36
C MET A 5 75.41 -61.77 25.62
N GLN A 6 75.30 -61.15 26.80
CA GLN A 6 74.19 -60.27 27.15
C GLN A 6 74.26 -58.94 26.37
N GLN A 7 75.47 -58.43 26.13
CA GLN A 7 75.69 -57.26 25.25
C GLN A 7 75.29 -57.54 23.81
N GLU A 8 75.55 -58.74 23.31
CA GLU A 8 75.23 -59.14 21.94
C GLU A 8 73.71 -59.28 21.71
N ILE A 9 73.00 -59.85 22.69
CA ILE A 9 71.53 -59.95 22.68
C ILE A 9 70.88 -58.55 22.72
N THR A 10 71.37 -57.66 23.61
CA THR A 10 70.85 -56.28 23.68
C THR A 10 71.14 -55.50 22.40
N LEU A 11 72.29 -55.71 21.78
CA LEU A 11 72.64 -55.08 20.51
C LEU A 11 71.73 -55.58 19.37
N GLN A 12 71.44 -56.88 19.30
CA GLN A 12 70.46 -57.43 18.34
C GLN A 12 69.05 -56.86 18.56
N GLN A 13 68.60 -56.71 19.80
CA GLN A 13 67.31 -56.09 20.12
C GLN A 13 67.24 -54.63 19.65
N ILE A 14 68.31 -53.85 19.89
CA ILE A 14 68.41 -52.45 19.43
C ILE A 14 68.39 -52.40 17.89
N MET A 15 69.14 -53.25 17.21
CA MET A 15 69.13 -53.28 15.74
C MET A 15 67.76 -53.65 15.16
N SER A 16 67.04 -54.59 15.79
CA SER A 16 65.69 -54.96 15.41
C SER A 16 64.71 -53.79 15.57
N GLN A 17 64.79 -53.06 16.69
CA GLN A 17 63.97 -51.85 16.89
C GLN A 17 64.28 -50.76 15.86
N ILE A 18 65.56 -50.52 15.56
CA ILE A 18 65.97 -49.57 14.51
C ILE A 18 65.42 -49.99 13.14
N ALA A 19 65.44 -51.29 12.82
CA ALA A 19 64.89 -51.80 11.57
C ALA A 19 63.37 -51.59 11.46
N ASN A 20 62.63 -51.76 12.56
CA ASN A 20 61.19 -51.49 12.61
C ASN A 20 60.90 -50.00 12.42
N VAL A 21 61.58 -49.12 13.16
CA VAL A 21 61.43 -47.66 13.02
C VAL A 21 61.75 -47.21 11.58
N LYS A 22 62.79 -47.77 10.97
CA LYS A 22 63.15 -47.49 9.57
C LYS A 22 62.05 -47.91 8.60
N LYS A 23 61.42 -49.06 8.83
CA LYS A 23 60.29 -49.54 8.02
C LYS A 23 59.10 -48.59 8.14
N ASP A 24 58.74 -48.19 9.36
CA ASP A 24 57.63 -47.27 9.61
C ASP A 24 57.89 -45.89 8.98
N MET A 25 59.12 -45.39 9.07
CA MET A 25 59.54 -44.15 8.40
C MET A 25 59.36 -44.22 6.89
N ILE A 26 59.75 -45.34 6.26
CA ILE A 26 59.60 -45.53 4.80
C ILE A 26 58.11 -45.60 4.42
N ILE A 27 57.27 -46.25 5.24
CA ILE A 27 55.81 -46.32 4.99
C ILE A 27 55.21 -44.91 5.07
N LEU A 28 55.58 -44.14 6.10
CA LEU A 28 55.13 -42.77 6.28
C LEU A 28 55.56 -41.88 5.11
N GLU A 29 56.82 -42.00 4.68
CA GLU A 29 57.39 -41.21 3.59
C GLU A 29 56.73 -41.53 2.24
N LYS A 30 56.54 -42.82 1.93
CA LYS A 30 56.00 -43.23 0.63
C LYS A 30 54.49 -43.12 0.54
N SER A 31 53.76 -43.45 1.61
CA SER A 31 52.30 -43.55 1.59
C SER A 31 51.63 -42.37 2.29
N GLY A 32 52.02 -42.08 3.53
CA GLY A 32 51.37 -41.07 4.36
C GLY A 32 51.47 -39.67 3.78
N PHE A 33 52.69 -39.21 3.44
CA PHE A 33 52.88 -37.88 2.85
C PHE A 33 52.30 -37.77 1.44
N SER A 34 52.38 -38.83 0.64
CA SER A 34 51.79 -38.85 -0.70
C SER A 34 50.26 -38.70 -0.66
N ALA A 35 49.59 -39.43 0.24
CA ALA A 35 48.16 -39.32 0.45
C ALA A 35 47.77 -37.92 0.94
N LEU A 36 48.48 -37.39 1.92
CA LEU A 36 48.22 -36.05 2.48
C LEU A 36 48.41 -34.93 1.43
N ARG A 37 49.39 -35.09 0.53
CA ARG A 37 49.62 -34.14 -0.57
C ARG A 37 48.50 -34.20 -1.60
N ALA A 38 48.05 -35.40 -1.96
CA ALA A 38 46.93 -35.59 -2.89
C ALA A 38 45.63 -35.00 -2.31
N GLU A 39 45.37 -35.22 -1.02
CA GLU A 39 44.21 -34.65 -0.33
C GLU A 39 44.28 -33.12 -0.25
N ASN A 40 45.46 -32.56 0.05
CA ASN A 40 45.65 -31.11 0.04
C ASN A 40 45.35 -30.48 -1.32
N GLU A 41 45.86 -31.06 -2.40
CA GLU A 41 45.59 -30.55 -3.76
C GLU A 41 44.11 -30.69 -4.12
N LYS A 42 43.46 -31.79 -3.74
CA LYS A 42 42.02 -31.98 -3.91
C LYS A 42 41.21 -30.90 -3.18
N ILE A 43 41.51 -30.66 -1.90
CA ILE A 43 40.83 -29.62 -1.10
C ILE A 43 41.05 -28.23 -1.71
N LYS A 44 42.25 -27.95 -2.22
CA LYS A 44 42.55 -26.68 -2.90
C LYS A 44 41.67 -26.47 -4.13
N LEU A 45 41.47 -27.51 -4.94
CA LEU A 45 40.63 -27.45 -6.13
C LEU A 45 39.15 -27.28 -5.75
N GLU A 46 38.67 -28.03 -4.77
CA GLU A 46 37.29 -27.89 -4.27
C GLU A 46 37.03 -26.49 -3.71
N LEU A 47 38.00 -25.92 -2.98
CA LEU A 47 37.91 -24.55 -2.47
C LEU A 47 37.82 -23.51 -3.59
N LEU A 48 38.61 -23.67 -4.66
CA LEU A 48 38.56 -22.78 -5.82
C LEU A 48 37.21 -22.87 -6.54
N GLN A 49 36.69 -24.08 -6.73
CA GLN A 49 35.38 -24.31 -7.34
C GLN A 49 34.25 -23.70 -6.49
N LEU A 50 34.28 -23.92 -5.17
CA LEU A 50 33.28 -23.37 -4.26
C LEU A 50 33.31 -21.84 -4.27
N LYS A 51 34.52 -21.24 -4.28
CA LYS A 51 34.67 -19.79 -4.36
C LYS A 51 34.07 -19.22 -5.66
N GLN A 52 34.25 -19.91 -6.79
CA GLN A 52 33.68 -19.51 -8.06
C GLN A 52 32.14 -19.59 -8.03
N GLN A 53 31.59 -20.72 -7.56
CA GLN A 53 30.13 -20.91 -7.45
C GLN A 53 29.48 -19.85 -6.56
N VAL A 54 30.09 -19.54 -5.41
CA VAL A 54 29.60 -18.49 -4.51
C VAL A 54 29.61 -17.12 -5.19
N MET A 55 30.65 -16.81 -5.98
CA MET A 55 30.73 -15.55 -6.70
C MET A 55 29.64 -15.45 -7.78
N ASP A 56 29.40 -16.53 -8.52
CA ASP A 56 28.39 -16.58 -9.58
C ASP A 56 26.97 -16.46 -9.00
N GLU A 57 26.66 -17.19 -7.93
CA GLU A 57 25.38 -17.08 -7.23
C GLU A 57 25.18 -15.68 -6.61
N MET A 58 26.23 -15.09 -6.06
CA MET A 58 26.15 -13.72 -5.52
C MET A 58 25.86 -12.69 -6.63
N MET A 59 26.46 -12.86 -7.81
CA MET A 59 26.19 -11.99 -8.96
C MET A 59 24.78 -12.18 -9.51
N LYS A 60 24.29 -13.42 -9.56
CA LYS A 60 22.91 -13.75 -9.95
C LYS A 60 21.90 -13.12 -9.00
N VAL A 61 22.03 -13.37 -7.70
CA VAL A 61 21.15 -12.78 -6.66
C VAL A 61 21.16 -11.26 -6.72
N ARG A 62 22.33 -10.63 -6.92
CA ARG A 62 22.44 -9.17 -7.06
C ARG A 62 21.66 -8.66 -8.28
N THR A 63 21.77 -9.35 -9.41
CA THR A 63 21.10 -8.96 -10.66
C THR A 63 19.59 -9.14 -10.55
N ASP A 64 19.14 -10.28 -10.01
CA ASP A 64 17.73 -10.58 -9.77
C ASP A 64 17.09 -9.57 -8.80
N THR A 65 17.80 -9.23 -7.71
CA THR A 65 17.33 -8.23 -6.74
C THR A 65 17.19 -6.86 -7.39
N LYS A 66 18.16 -6.45 -8.22
CA LYS A 66 18.10 -5.18 -8.94
C LYS A 66 16.94 -5.15 -9.92
N LEU A 67 16.68 -6.25 -10.64
CA LEU A 67 15.55 -6.36 -11.55
C LEU A 67 14.22 -6.26 -10.79
N ASN A 68 14.06 -7.05 -9.72
CA ASN A 68 12.86 -7.02 -8.88
C ASN A 68 12.58 -5.62 -8.32
N PHE A 69 13.61 -4.93 -7.83
CA PHE A 69 13.47 -3.56 -7.37
C PHE A 69 13.01 -2.60 -8.46
N ASN A 70 13.56 -2.72 -9.68
CA ASN A 70 13.17 -1.86 -10.80
C ASN A 70 11.73 -2.13 -11.24
N LEU A 71 11.31 -3.40 -11.29
CA LEU A 71 9.93 -3.79 -11.61
C LEU A 71 8.95 -3.23 -10.56
N GLU A 72 9.26 -3.41 -9.27
CA GLU A 72 8.41 -2.93 -8.19
C GLU A 72 8.34 -1.39 -8.17
N LYS A 73 9.48 -0.72 -8.39
CA LYS A 73 9.52 0.74 -8.55
C LYS A 73 8.65 1.22 -9.71
N SER A 74 8.69 0.52 -10.85
CA SER A 74 7.84 0.84 -12.00
C SER A 74 6.36 0.64 -11.67
N ARG A 75 6.01 -0.47 -11.01
CA ARG A 75 4.64 -0.79 -10.59
C ARG A 75 4.08 0.27 -9.63
N VAL A 76 4.87 0.70 -8.65
CA VAL A 76 4.49 1.77 -7.72
C VAL A 76 4.25 3.09 -8.47
N LYS A 77 5.12 3.44 -9.42
CA LYS A 77 4.94 4.67 -10.23
C LYS A 77 3.67 4.63 -11.08
N GLU A 78 3.36 3.49 -11.67
CA GLU A 78 2.13 3.31 -12.46
C GLU A 78 0.89 3.42 -11.57
N LEU A 79 0.87 2.74 -10.42
CA LEU A 79 -0.22 2.83 -9.45
C LEU A 79 -0.43 4.27 -8.96
N PHE A 80 0.65 4.98 -8.66
CA PHE A 80 0.59 6.38 -8.25
C PHE A 80 -0.04 7.25 -9.35
N SER A 81 0.43 7.09 -10.60
CA SER A 81 -0.09 7.84 -11.75
C SER A 81 -1.58 7.53 -12.01
N LEU A 82 -1.99 6.28 -11.85
CA LEU A 82 -3.39 5.87 -11.95
C LEU A 82 -4.24 6.50 -10.84
N ASN A 83 -3.74 6.50 -9.61
CA ASN A 83 -4.46 7.05 -8.46
C ASN A 83 -4.62 8.57 -8.57
N GLU A 84 -3.60 9.27 -9.07
CA GLU A 84 -3.65 10.71 -9.36
C GLU A 84 -4.72 11.03 -10.42
N ARG A 85 -4.79 10.24 -11.50
CA ARG A 85 -5.86 10.38 -12.50
C ARG A 85 -7.25 10.17 -11.92
N LYS A 86 -7.47 9.10 -11.15
CA LYS A 86 -8.75 8.84 -10.48
C LYS A 86 -9.13 9.96 -9.52
N LEU A 87 -8.16 10.52 -8.80
CA LEU A 87 -8.40 11.64 -7.90
C LEU A 87 -8.83 12.91 -8.67
N LEU A 88 -8.22 13.17 -9.83
CA LEU A 88 -8.60 14.28 -10.70
C LEU A 88 -10.01 14.09 -11.30
N GLU A 89 -10.32 12.89 -11.77
CA GLU A 89 -11.66 12.53 -12.27
C GLU A 89 -12.72 12.75 -11.18
N MET A 90 -12.49 12.19 -9.98
CA MET A 90 -13.41 12.34 -8.85
C MET A 90 -13.56 13.80 -8.42
N ARG A 91 -12.49 14.59 -8.40
CA ARG A 91 -12.58 16.04 -8.13
C ARG A 91 -13.45 16.74 -9.17
N THR A 92 -13.30 16.37 -10.43
CA THR A 92 -14.07 16.96 -11.53
C THR A 92 -15.55 16.61 -11.41
N GLU A 93 -15.86 15.35 -11.11
CA GLU A 93 -17.24 14.89 -10.85
C GLU A 93 -17.87 15.61 -9.66
N VAL A 94 -17.15 15.75 -8.55
CA VAL A 94 -17.63 16.49 -7.36
C VAL A 94 -17.94 17.95 -7.70
N VAL A 95 -17.08 18.62 -8.47
CA VAL A 95 -17.33 20.01 -8.90
C VAL A 95 -18.57 20.08 -9.80
N ALA A 96 -18.73 19.16 -10.74
CA ALA A 96 -19.89 19.11 -11.63
C ALA A 96 -21.20 18.89 -10.86
N LEU A 97 -21.20 17.96 -9.90
CA LEU A 97 -22.35 17.68 -9.03
C LEU A 97 -22.69 18.88 -8.15
N ASN A 98 -21.69 19.55 -7.56
CA ASN A 98 -21.92 20.78 -6.79
C ASN A 98 -22.54 21.88 -7.65
N ALA A 99 -22.03 22.10 -8.87
CA ALA A 99 -22.60 23.08 -9.79
C ALA A 99 -24.06 22.75 -10.15
N GLN A 100 -24.37 21.47 -10.36
CA GLN A 100 -25.74 21.02 -10.60
C GLN A 100 -26.65 21.25 -9.38
N GLN A 101 -26.14 20.96 -8.17
CA GLN A 101 -26.85 21.20 -6.93
C GLN A 101 -27.13 22.69 -6.72
N ASP A 102 -26.15 23.56 -6.94
CA ASP A 102 -26.30 25.02 -6.82
C ASP A 102 -27.35 25.57 -7.80
N GLN A 103 -27.36 25.05 -9.04
CA GLN A 103 -28.40 25.40 -10.02
C GLN A 103 -29.80 24.97 -9.55
N ALA A 104 -29.93 23.75 -9.05
CA ALA A 104 -31.21 23.23 -8.55
C ALA A 104 -31.70 23.99 -7.31
N LEU A 105 -30.79 24.34 -6.39
CA LEU A 105 -31.08 25.17 -5.24
C LEU A 105 -31.56 26.56 -5.68
N THR A 106 -30.82 27.22 -6.58
CA THR A 106 -31.18 28.54 -7.11
C THR A 106 -32.54 28.52 -7.82
N GLN A 107 -32.85 27.45 -8.57
CA GLN A 107 -34.15 27.32 -9.23
C GLN A 107 -35.29 27.18 -8.21
N THR A 108 -35.07 26.41 -7.15
CA THR A 108 -36.06 26.20 -6.09
C THR A 108 -36.29 27.49 -5.29
N ASP A 109 -35.21 28.22 -4.98
CA ASP A 109 -35.25 29.50 -4.29
C ASP A 109 -36.08 30.53 -5.07
N ARG A 110 -35.83 30.67 -6.39
CA ARG A 110 -36.63 31.54 -7.27
C ARG A 110 -38.11 31.15 -7.32
N LYS A 111 -38.43 29.85 -7.30
CA LYS A 111 -39.82 29.39 -7.26
C LYS A 111 -40.48 29.77 -5.94
N LEU A 112 -39.77 29.57 -4.83
CA LEU A 112 -40.25 29.94 -3.50
C LEU A 112 -40.53 31.44 -3.42
N ASP A 113 -39.61 32.29 -3.90
CA ASP A 113 -39.82 33.74 -3.96
C ASP A 113 -41.07 34.12 -4.76
N THR A 114 -41.29 33.45 -5.90
CA THR A 114 -42.45 33.68 -6.75
C THR A 114 -43.75 33.26 -6.06
N GLU A 115 -43.77 32.10 -5.40
CA GLU A 115 -44.93 31.62 -4.64
C GLU A 115 -45.22 32.52 -3.44
N VAL A 116 -44.20 32.98 -2.71
CA VAL A 116 -44.34 33.92 -1.59
C VAL A 116 -44.93 35.25 -2.06
N ALA A 117 -44.44 35.81 -3.17
CA ALA A 117 -45.00 37.02 -3.76
C ALA A 117 -46.46 36.81 -4.20
N GLY A 118 -46.75 35.67 -4.85
CA GLY A 118 -48.11 35.27 -5.23
C GLY A 118 -49.06 35.20 -4.03
N LEU A 119 -48.67 34.49 -2.97
CA LEU A 119 -49.45 34.39 -1.74
C LEU A 119 -49.68 35.76 -1.09
N LYS A 120 -48.67 36.63 -1.07
CA LYS A 120 -48.81 38.00 -0.55
C LYS A 120 -49.83 38.81 -1.35
N THR A 121 -49.78 38.76 -2.68
CA THR A 121 -50.77 39.46 -3.52
C THR A 121 -52.18 38.91 -3.35
N MET A 122 -52.34 37.59 -3.24
CA MET A 122 -53.64 36.96 -2.96
C MET A 122 -54.19 37.40 -1.60
N LEU A 123 -53.34 37.47 -0.57
CA LEU A 123 -53.71 37.95 0.75
C LEU A 123 -54.17 39.41 0.72
N GLU A 124 -53.44 40.28 0.00
CA GLU A 124 -53.80 41.69 -0.17
C GLU A 124 -55.14 41.86 -0.90
N SER A 125 -55.38 41.08 -1.97
CA SER A 125 -56.66 41.05 -2.66
C SER A 125 -57.80 40.62 -1.74
N HIS A 126 -57.62 39.54 -0.98
CA HIS A 126 -58.65 39.04 -0.06
C HIS A 126 -58.97 40.06 1.05
N LYS A 127 -57.98 40.79 1.56
CA LYS A 127 -58.21 41.90 2.49
C LYS A 127 -59.06 43.01 1.86
N LEU A 128 -58.75 43.41 0.63
CA LEU A 128 -59.51 44.44 -0.08
C LEU A 128 -60.95 44.00 -0.36
N ASP A 129 -61.14 42.75 -0.78
CA ASP A 129 -62.48 42.20 -1.03
C ASP A 129 -63.30 42.15 0.25
N ASN A 130 -62.73 41.72 1.37
CA ASN A 130 -63.39 41.76 2.67
C ASN A 130 -63.84 43.18 3.05
N ILE A 131 -62.99 44.20 2.81
CA ILE A 131 -63.35 45.60 3.07
C ILE A 131 -64.52 46.03 2.18
N LYS A 132 -64.50 45.68 0.89
CA LYS A 132 -65.60 46.00 -0.05
C LYS A 132 -66.90 45.32 0.36
N TYR A 133 -66.88 44.03 0.70
CA TYR A 133 -68.05 43.30 1.16
C TYR A 133 -68.62 43.88 2.46
N LEU A 134 -67.76 44.29 3.40
CA LEU A 134 -68.18 44.96 4.64
C LEU A 134 -68.82 46.32 4.35
N ALA A 135 -68.23 47.13 3.48
CA ALA A 135 -68.81 48.42 3.09
C ALA A 135 -70.17 48.24 2.40
N GLY A 136 -70.27 47.28 1.48
CA GLY A 136 -71.51 46.98 0.76
C GLY A 136 -72.62 46.46 1.68
N SER A 137 -72.30 45.61 2.66
CA SER A 137 -73.29 45.11 3.62
C SER A 137 -73.81 46.22 4.53
N VAL A 138 -72.92 47.06 5.08
CA VAL A 138 -73.31 48.23 5.90
C VAL A 138 -74.18 49.20 5.10
N PHE A 139 -73.81 49.52 3.86
CA PHE A 139 -74.59 50.41 2.99
C PHE A 139 -75.97 49.84 2.66
N THR A 140 -76.06 48.53 2.42
CA THR A 140 -77.33 47.85 2.16
C THR A 140 -78.24 47.88 3.40
N CYS A 141 -77.69 47.58 4.58
CA CYS A 141 -78.43 47.67 5.84
C CYS A 141 -78.95 49.09 6.11
N LEU A 142 -78.11 50.12 5.88
CA LEU A 142 -78.52 51.52 6.00
C LEU A 142 -79.63 51.90 5.01
N THR A 143 -79.52 51.45 3.75
CA THR A 143 -80.52 51.71 2.70
C THR A 143 -81.88 51.10 3.09
N VAL A 144 -81.87 49.87 3.61
CA VAL A 144 -83.09 49.19 4.08
C VAL A 144 -83.69 49.94 5.28
N ALA A 145 -82.89 50.31 6.28
CA ALA A 145 -83.34 51.06 7.44
C ALA A 145 -83.97 52.42 7.07
N LEU A 146 -83.34 53.15 6.14
CA LEU A 146 -83.89 54.40 5.61
C LEU A 146 -85.20 54.19 4.83
N GLY A 147 -85.30 53.10 4.06
CA GLY A 147 -86.52 52.70 3.39
C GLY A 147 -87.68 52.46 4.36
N PHE A 148 -87.43 51.75 5.46
CA PHE A 148 -88.42 51.55 6.53
C PHE A 148 -88.81 52.86 7.24
N TYR A 149 -87.83 53.71 7.57
CA TYR A 149 -88.10 55.02 8.20
C TYR A 149 -89.02 55.88 7.34
N ARG A 150 -88.83 55.85 6.02
CA ARG A 150 -89.66 56.59 5.05
C ARG A 150 -91.07 56.02 4.86
N LEU A 151 -91.30 54.74 5.14
CA LEU A 151 -92.63 54.12 5.11
C LEU A 151 -93.41 54.33 6.41
N TRP A 152 -92.72 54.64 7.52
CA TRP A 152 -93.30 54.88 8.84
C TRP A 152 -93.56 56.36 9.16
N THR A 153 -93.01 57.28 8.37
CA THR A 153 -93.25 58.74 8.44
C THR A 153 -94.20 59.17 7.34
#